data_AF-A0A443QAV2-F1
#
_entry.id   AF-A0A443QAV2-F1
#
_cell.length_a   1.000
_cell.length_b   1.000
_cell.length_c   1.000
_cell.angle_alpha   90.00
_cell.angle_beta   90.00
_cell.angle_gamma   90.00
#
_symmetry.space_group_name_H-M   'P 1'
#
loop_
_entity.id
_entity.type
_entity.pdbx_description
1 polymer ?
#
loop_
_entity_poly.entity_id
_entity_poly.type
_entity_poly.pdbx_seq_one_letter_code
_entity_poly.pdbx_strand_id
1 'polypeptide(L)' 'MPFPIFDYTIGQEVYDHIRPLTYSTANVFLICFPLVCPISFQNVEAKWFPEIRHHRPDVPIILVGNMVDIRNDLEII' A
#
# COMPACT_ATOMS: atom_id res chain seq x y z
N MET A 1 -15.91 17.30 -8.47
CA MET A 1 -14.66 16.82 -9.09
C MET A 1 -14.49 15.35 -8.70
N PRO A 2 -14.34 14.41 -9.65
CA PRO A 2 -14.03 13.03 -9.30
C PRO A 2 -12.59 12.94 -8.78
N PHE A 3 -12.38 12.22 -7.68
CA PHE A 3 -11.05 11.84 -7.21
C PHE A 3 -10.62 10.58 -7.96
N PRO A 4 -9.58 10.62 -8.81
CA PRO A 4 -9.10 9.42 -9.48
C PRO A 4 -8.51 8.44 -8.44
N ILE A 5 -8.96 7.18 -8.48
CA ILE A 5 -8.44 6.10 -7.64
C ILE A 5 -7.56 5.21 -8.51
N PHE A 6 -6.32 5.00 -8.09
CA PHE A 6 -5.38 4.09 -8.75
C PHE A 6 -5.19 2.86 -7.86
N ASP A 7 -5.46 1.67 -8.40
CA ASP A 7 -5.28 0.40 -7.70
C ASP A 7 -4.05 -0.33 -8.24
N TYR A 8 -3.16 -0.73 -7.32
CA TYR A 8 -1.98 -1.54 -7.58
C TYR A 8 -2.00 -2.77 -6.67
N THR A 9 -3.08 -3.56 -6.78
CA THR A 9 -3.33 -4.75 -5.96
C THR A 9 -2.26 -5.83 -6.12
N ILE A 10 -1.40 -5.72 -7.13
CA ILE A 10 -0.37 -6.69 -7.45
C ILE A 10 0.99 -5.97 -7.36
N GLY A 11 1.71 -6.19 -6.26
CA GLY A 11 3.12 -5.78 -6.09
C GLY A 11 4.08 -6.57 -6.99
N GLN A 12 3.67 -6.93 -8.20
CA GLN A 12 4.56 -7.51 -9.20
C GLN A 12 5.59 -6.45 -9.58
N GLU A 13 6.86 -6.86 -9.59
CA GLU A 13 8.01 -6.01 -9.95
C GLU A 13 7.83 -5.33 -11.32
N VAL A 14 7.04 -5.93 -12.21
CA VAL A 14 6.68 -5.39 -13.53
C VAL A 14 6.00 -4.00 -13.42
N TYR A 15 5.28 -3.74 -12.34
CA TYR A 15 4.61 -2.45 -12.12
C TYR A 15 5.47 -1.44 -11.33
N ASP A 16 6.64 -1.83 -10.82
CA ASP A 16 7.52 -0.93 -10.05
C ASP A 16 7.96 0.28 -10.89
N HIS A 17 8.09 0.12 -12.21
CA HIS A 17 8.47 1.23 -13.11
C HIS A 17 7.29 2.13 -13.52
N ILE A 18 6.06 1.64 -13.44
CA ILE A 18 4.86 2.35 -13.93
C ILE A 18 4.19 3.10 -12.77
N ARG A 19 4.25 2.55 -11.57
CA ARG A 19 3.63 3.10 -10.36
C ARG A 19 4.10 4.53 -10.02
N PRO A 20 5.38 4.90 -10.16
CA PRO A 20 5.83 6.27 -9.90
C PRO A 20 5.18 7.33 -10.79
N LEU A 21 4.72 6.96 -11.99
CA LEU A 21 4.09 7.89 -12.92
C LEU A 21 2.79 8.48 -12.35
N THR A 22 2.08 7.73 -11.51
CA THR A 22 0.82 8.18 -10.89
C THR A 22 1.02 8.89 -9.55
N TYR A 23 2.22 8.86 -8.99
CA TYR A 23 2.53 9.57 -7.73
C TYR A 23 2.52 11.09 -7.89
N SER A 24 2.74 11.59 -9.11
CA SER A 24 2.81 13.01 -9.42
C SER A 24 1.51 13.76 -9.12
N THR A 25 0.35 13.12 -9.31
CA THR A 25 -0.97 13.72 -9.10
C THR A 25 -1.64 13.27 -7.80
N ALA A 26 -0.99 12.37 -7.05
CA ALA A 26 -1.55 11.83 -5.81
C ALA A 26 -1.57 12.88 -4.69
N ASN A 27 -2.75 13.06 -4.08
CA ASN A 27 -2.94 13.92 -2.90
C ASN A 27 -2.88 13.16 -1.58
N VAL A 28 -3.05 11.84 -1.62
CA VAL A 28 -2.97 10.94 -0.46
C VAL A 28 -2.54 9.56 -0.94
N PHE A 29 -1.76 8.86 -0.13
CA PHE A 29 -1.41 7.46 -0.37
C PHE A 29 -2.12 6.57 0.65
N LEU A 30 -2.69 5.46 0.17
CA LEU A 30 -3.23 4.39 1.01
C LEU A 30 -2.32 3.17 0.84
N ILE A 31 -1.68 2.74 1.92
CA ILE A 31 -0.91 1.50 1.94
C ILE A 31 -1.75 0.44 2.64
N CYS A 32 -2.27 -0.52 1.88
CA CYS A 32 -3.12 -1.58 2.39
C CYS A 32 -2.31 -2.86 2.61
N PHE A 33 -2.49 -3.52 3.75
CA PHE A 33 -1.89 -4.83 4.02
C PHE A 33 -2.84 -5.72 4.82
N PRO A 34 -2.86 -7.05 4.55
CA PRO A 34 -3.67 -7.99 5.30
C PRO A 34 -3.11 -8.19 6.71
N LEU A 35 -3.97 -8.04 7.72
CA LEU A 35 -3.61 -8.19 9.14
C LEU A 35 -3.11 -9.60 9.48
N VAL A 36 -3.49 -10.59 8.67
CA VAL A 36 -3.09 -11.99 8.84
C VAL A 36 -1.70 -12.32 8.27
N CYS A 37 -1.06 -11.39 7.54
CA CYS A 37 0.27 -11.60 6.97
C CYS A 37 1.28 -10.56 7.49
N PRO A 38 2.04 -10.88 8.56
CA PRO A 38 3.06 -9.98 9.11
C PRO A 38 4.16 -9.59 8.10
N ILE A 39 4.48 -10.46 7.14
CA ILE A 39 5.46 -10.20 6.09
C ILE A 39 5.00 -9.03 5.19
N SER A 40 3.70 -8.96 4.89
CA SER A 40 3.12 -7.84 4.12
C SER A 40 3.27 -6.51 4.86
N PHE A 41 3.18 -6.51 6.20
CA PHE A 41 3.44 -5.33 7.01
C PHE A 41 4.92 -4.92 6.98
N GLN A 42 5.85 -5.87 7.07
CA GLN A 42 7.29 -5.59 6.95
C GLN A 42 7.65 -4.97 5.59
N ASN A 43 6.99 -5.41 4.51
CA ASN A 43 7.16 -4.81 3.18
C ASN A 43 6.72 -3.34 3.11
N VAL A 44 5.80 -2.90 3.98
CA VAL A 44 5.42 -1.49 4.08
C VAL A 44 6.61 -0.64 4.47
N GLU A 45 7.33 -1.05 5.52
CA GLU A 45 8.51 -0.33 6.00
C GLU A 45 9.70 -0.48 5.05
N ALA A 46 9.93 -1.69 4.52
CA ALA A 46 11.10 -1.99 3.71
C ALA A 46 11.02 -1.45 2.26
N LYS A 47 9.82 -1.39 1.67
CA LYS A 47 9.62 -1.02 0.26
C LYS A 47 8.69 0.17 0.08
N TRP A 48 7.44 0.05 0.52
CA TRP A 48 6.38 0.98 0.12
C TRP A 48 6.55 2.39 0.68
N PHE A 49 6.84 2.49 1.98
CA PHE A 49 7.08 3.77 2.65
C PHE A 49 8.27 4.54 2.09
N PRO A 50 9.48 3.96 1.97
CA PRO A 50 10.63 4.67 1.40
C PRO A 50 10.42 5.01 -0.07
N GLU A 51 9.78 4.15 -0.87
CA GLU A 51 9.47 4.44 -2.28
C GLU A 51 8.56 5.67 -2.43
N ILE A 52 7.47 5.75 -1.65
CA ILE A 52 6.53 6.88 -1.70
C ILE A 52 7.22 8.15 -1.18
N ARG A 53 7.95 8.08 -0.07
CA ARG A 53 8.65 9.24 0.50
C ARG A 53 9.75 9.78 -0.41
N HIS A 54 10.42 8.91 -1.17
CA HIS A 54 11.40 9.32 -2.17
C HIS A 54 10.78 10.19 -3.28
N HIS A 55 9.58 9.82 -3.75
CA HIS A 55 8.91 10.55 -4.84
C HIS A 55 8.06 11.73 -4.34
N ARG A 56 7.46 11.62 -3.16
CA ARG A 56 6.48 12.59 -2.61
C ARG A 56 6.65 12.72 -1.08
N PRO A 57 7.63 13.51 -0.62
CA PRO A 57 7.88 13.66 0.82
C PRO A 57 6.74 14.36 1.58
N ASP A 58 5.97 15.23 0.91
CA ASP A 58 4.97 16.08 1.57
C ASP A 58 3.55 15.50 1.58
N VAL A 59 3.32 14.39 0.88
CA VAL A 59 1.98 13.80 0.74
C VAL A 59 1.66 12.94 1.97
N PRO A 60 0.45 13.06 2.55
CA PRO A 60 0.03 12.21 3.65
C PRO A 60 -0.09 10.75 3.20
N ILE A 61 0.34 9.85 4.09
CA ILE A 61 0.28 8.41 3.89
C ILE A 61 -0.62 7.84 4.99
N ILE A 62 -1.64 7.08 4.60
CA ILE A 62 -2.56 6.38 5.50
C ILE A 62 -2.28 4.89 5.38
N LEU A 63 -2.00 4.26 6.51
CA LEU A 63 -1.80 2.83 6.60
C LEU A 63 -3.14 2.14 6.90
N VAL A 64 -3.50 1.14 6.10
CA VAL A 64 -4.78 0.43 6.20
C VAL A 64 -4.53 -1.06 6.40
N GLY A 65 -4.88 -1.57 7.58
CA GLY A 65 -4.94 -3.01 7.84
C GLY A 65 -6.28 -3.57 7.38
N ASN A 66 -6.30 -4.48 6.41
CA ASN A 66 -7.51 -5.17 5.95
C ASN A 66 -7.57 -6.62 6.44
N MET A 67 -8.66 -7.34 6.13
CA MET A 67 -8.91 -8.72 6.56
C MET A 67 -8.98 -8.88 8.09
N VAL A 68 -9.66 -7.93 8.76
CA VAL A 68 -9.85 -7.97 10.22
C VAL A 68 -10.75 -9.12 10.66
N ASP A 69 -11.69 -9.50 9.80
CA ASP A 69 -12.61 -10.63 9.97
C ASP A 69 -11.85 -11.96 10.11
N ILE A 70 -10.77 -12.12 9.37
CA ILE A 70 -9.95 -13.34 9.32
C ILE A 70 -9.05 -13.46 10.56
N ARG A 71 -8.81 -12.36 11.30
CA ARG A 71 -7.91 -12.35 12.47
C ARG A 71 -8.36 -13.27 13.62
N ASN A 72 -9.66 -13.50 13.75
CA ASN A 72 -10.24 -14.35 14.80
C ASN A 72 -10.65 -15.73 14.30
N ASP A 73 -10.39 -16.04 13.03
CA ASP A 73 -10.76 -17.32 12.45
C ASP A 73 -9.74 -18.39 12.84
N LEU A 74 -10.16 -19.30 13.73
CA LEU A 74 -9.31 -20.34 14.32
C LEU A 74 -8.90 -21.44 13.33
N GLU A 75 -9.46 -21.45 12.11
CA GLU A 75 -9.08 -22.41 11.06
C GLU A 75 -7.74 -22.08 10.37
N ILE A 76 -7.14 -20.92 10.62
CA ILE A 76 -5.91 -20.46 9.95
C ILE A 76 -4.69 -20.47 10.91
N ILE A 77 -4.75 -21.21 12.03
CA ILE A 77 -3.60 -21.42 12.94
C ILE A 77 -3.07 -22.84 12.81
#